data_AF-A0A1G0ISU5-F1
#
_entry.id   AF-A0A1G0ISU5-F1
#
_cell.length_a   1.000
_cell.length_b   1.000
_cell.length_c   1.000
_cell.angle_alpha   90.00
_cell.angle_beta   90.00
_cell.angle_gamma   90.00
#
_symmetry.space_group_name_H-M   'P 1'
#
loop_
_entity.id
_entity.type
_entity.pdbx_description
1 polymer ?
#
loop_
_entity_poly.entity_id
_entity_poly.type
_entity_poly.pdbx_seq_one_letter_code
_entity_poly.pdbx_strand_id
1 'polypeptide(L)'
;MNKPLSTFERKMKNSKFKKAFEEGYGELLFSELMISIMEDDDVSIRELAKEADISPSVIQDLRSGKQHDIKVSNLIKIAHAFGYEVILQKGEKRLMFQEGTKAAKHHLSVIAHAC
;
A
#
# COMPACT_ATOMS: atom_id res chain seq x y z
N MET A 1 31.20 6.74 25.86
CA MET A 1 31.71 6.87 24.48
C MET A 1 30.56 7.30 23.58
N ASN A 2 30.69 8.40 22.82
CA ASN A 2 29.68 8.76 21.83
C ASN A 2 29.89 7.88 20.58
N LYS A 3 28.88 7.09 20.22
CA LYS A 3 28.90 6.31 18.99
C LYS A 3 28.94 7.29 17.81
N PRO A 4 29.89 7.16 16.87
CA PRO A 4 29.92 8.02 15.70
C PRO A 4 28.67 7.78 14.85
N LEU A 5 28.14 8.86 14.27
CA LEU A 5 26.99 8.78 13.37
C LEU A 5 27.33 7.92 12.15
N SER A 6 26.40 7.05 11.80
CA SER A 6 26.41 6.30 10.55
C SER A 6 26.42 7.24 9.34
N THR A 7 26.81 6.70 8.19
CA THR A 7 26.72 7.44 6.92
C THR A 7 25.31 7.90 6.61
N PHE A 8 24.31 7.09 6.95
CA PHE A 8 22.91 7.45 6.81
C PHE A 8 22.56 8.66 7.69
N GLU A 9 22.79 8.59 9.00
CA GLU A 9 22.47 9.68 9.93
C GLU A 9 23.19 10.98 9.58
N ARG A 10 24.46 10.88 9.13
CA ARG A 10 25.23 12.05 8.69
C ARG A 10 24.63 12.68 7.42
N LYS A 11 24.22 11.87 6.44
CA LYS A 11 23.62 12.38 5.19
C LYS A 11 22.22 12.96 5.42
N MET A 12 21.40 12.37 6.31
CA MET A 12 20.05 12.85 6.63
C MET A 12 20.01 14.23 7.31
N LYS A 13 21.15 14.74 7.81
CA LYS A 13 21.28 16.13 8.29
C LYS A 13 21.29 17.17 7.16
N ASN A 14 21.60 16.77 5.93
CA ASN A 14 21.54 17.65 4.77
C ASN A 14 20.11 17.68 4.24
N SER A 15 19.46 18.86 4.24
CA SER A 15 18.06 19.01 3.84
C SER A 15 17.78 18.58 2.40
N LYS A 16 18.71 18.87 1.47
CA LYS A 16 18.58 18.47 0.06
C LYS A 16 18.66 16.95 -0.09
N PHE A 17 19.62 16.32 0.59
CA PHE A 17 19.73 14.86 0.60
C PHE A 17 18.49 14.21 1.24
N LYS A 18 18.08 14.71 2.40
CA LYS A 18 16.90 14.20 3.12
C LYS A 18 15.65 14.25 2.24
N LYS A 19 15.40 15.40 1.60
CA LYS A 19 14.25 15.56 0.70
C LYS A 19 14.29 14.55 -0.46
N ALA A 20 15.41 14.43 -1.17
CA ALA A 20 15.54 13.48 -2.27
C ALA A 20 15.43 12.02 -1.80
N PHE A 21 15.94 11.70 -0.61
CA PHE A 21 15.79 10.39 0.01
C PHE A 21 14.33 10.09 0.34
N GLU A 22 13.61 11.02 0.97
CA GLU A 22 12.19 10.86 1.32
C GLU A 22 11.29 10.76 0.08
N GLU A 23 11.59 11.53 -0.98
CA GLU A 23 10.89 11.42 -2.27
C GLU A 23 11.09 10.03 -2.89
N GLY A 24 12.34 9.57 -2.99
CA GLY A 24 12.63 8.24 -3.54
C GLY A 24 12.10 7.10 -2.66
N TYR A 25 12.12 7.26 -1.34
CA TYR A 25 11.52 6.28 -0.42
C TYR A 25 9.99 6.23 -0.58
N GLY A 26 9.34 7.37 -0.77
CA GLY A 26 7.90 7.45 -1.02
C GLY A 26 7.47 6.67 -2.27
N GLU A 27 8.31 6.65 -3.32
CA GLU A 27 8.06 5.89 -4.55
C GLU A 27 8.12 4.37 -4.35
N LEU A 28 8.85 3.90 -3.33
CA LEU A 28 9.07 2.48 -3.05
C LEU A 28 8.19 1.93 -1.92
N LEU A 29 7.59 2.80 -1.10
CA LEU A 29 6.87 2.40 0.10
C LEU A 29 5.80 1.33 -0.17
N PHE A 30 5.04 1.48 -1.26
CA PHE A 30 3.99 0.52 -1.59
C PHE A 30 4.56 -0.84 -2.05
N SER A 31 5.62 -0.83 -2.87
CA SER A 31 6.28 -2.08 -3.28
C SER A 31 6.91 -2.80 -2.10
N GLU A 32 7.53 -2.07 -1.16
CA GLU A 32 8.12 -2.64 0.05
C GLU A 32 7.05 -3.22 0.98
N LEU A 33 5.93 -2.53 1.14
CA LEU A 33 4.78 -3.04 1.89
C LEU A 33 4.26 -4.35 1.29
N MET A 34 4.10 -4.41 -0.05
CA MET A 34 3.68 -5.64 -0.73
C MET A 34 4.66 -6.78 -0.52
N ILE A 35 5.97 -6.51 -0.63
CA ILE A 35 7.00 -7.53 -0.42
C ILE A 35 6.94 -8.07 1.01
N SER A 36 6.90 -7.18 2.02
CA SER A 36 6.84 -7.57 3.43
C SER A 36 5.64 -8.47 3.72
N ILE A 37 4.44 -8.05 3.30
CA ILE A 37 3.22 -8.83 3.57
C ILE A 37 3.24 -10.17 2.83
N MET A 38 3.70 -10.20 1.57
CA MET A 38 3.79 -11.44 0.81
C MET A 38 4.83 -12.42 1.39
N GLU A 39 5.92 -11.92 1.95
CA GLU A 39 6.92 -12.73 2.65
C GLU A 39 6.41 -13.25 4.00
N ASP A 40 5.68 -12.42 4.75
CA ASP A 40 5.12 -12.78 6.06
C ASP A 40 3.98 -13.82 5.95
N ASP A 41 3.12 -13.68 4.93
CA ASP A 41 1.94 -14.54 4.71
C ASP A 41 2.19 -15.72 3.74
N ASP A 42 3.41 -15.88 3.21
CA ASP A 42 3.79 -16.88 2.17
C ASP A 42 2.85 -16.87 0.94
N VAL A 43 2.46 -15.66 0.48
CA VAL A 43 1.52 -15.48 -0.62
C VAL A 43 2.26 -15.24 -1.93
N SER A 44 2.01 -16.08 -2.94
CA SER A 44 2.55 -15.86 -4.29
C SER A 44 1.80 -14.75 -5.05
N ILE A 45 2.44 -14.20 -6.09
CA ILE A 45 1.78 -13.23 -7.01
C ILE A 45 0.46 -13.80 -7.55
N ARG A 46 0.42 -15.09 -7.88
CA ARG A 46 -0.76 -15.71 -8.52
C ARG A 46 -1.91 -15.84 -7.52
N GLU A 47 -1.62 -16.19 -6.28
CA GLU A 47 -2.62 -16.27 -5.21
C GLU A 47 -3.18 -14.90 -4.90
N LEU A 48 -2.33 -13.89 -4.70
CA LEU A 48 -2.78 -12.51 -4.47
C LEU A 48 -3.61 -11.97 -5.63
N ALA A 49 -3.16 -12.19 -6.87
CA ALA A 49 -3.89 -11.78 -8.06
C ALA A 49 -5.30 -12.41 -8.13
N LYS A 50 -5.40 -13.69 -7.75
CA LYS A 50 -6.67 -14.42 -7.71
C LYS A 50 -7.58 -13.87 -6.60
N GLU A 51 -7.06 -13.68 -5.40
CA GLU A 51 -7.83 -13.21 -4.24
C GLU A 51 -8.33 -11.77 -4.44
N ALA A 52 -7.46 -10.91 -4.95
CA ALA A 52 -7.79 -9.51 -5.21
C ALA A 52 -8.59 -9.29 -6.51
N ASP A 53 -8.79 -10.32 -7.34
CA ASP A 53 -9.38 -10.20 -8.68
C ASP A 53 -8.69 -9.09 -9.50
N ILE A 54 -7.36 -9.23 -9.63
CA ILE A 54 -6.46 -8.32 -10.36
C ILE A 54 -5.55 -9.19 -11.25
N SER A 55 -5.11 -8.68 -12.41
CA SER A 55 -4.21 -9.46 -13.25
C SER A 55 -2.84 -9.67 -12.56
N PRO A 56 -2.21 -10.86 -12.72
CA PRO A 56 -0.87 -11.10 -12.18
C PRO A 56 0.18 -10.09 -12.63
N SER A 57 0.04 -9.54 -13.85
CA SER A 57 0.95 -8.52 -14.38
C SER A 57 0.87 -7.20 -13.60
N VAL A 58 -0.33 -6.79 -13.18
CA VAL A 58 -0.52 -5.57 -12.38
C VAL A 58 0.06 -5.77 -10.98
N ILE A 59 -0.20 -6.93 -10.35
CA ILE A 59 0.41 -7.27 -9.06
C ILE A 59 1.94 -7.29 -9.14
N GLN A 60 2.48 -7.88 -10.21
CA GLN A 60 3.93 -7.94 -10.44
C GLN A 60 4.54 -6.55 -10.67
N ASP A 61 3.92 -5.69 -11.47
CA ASP A 61 4.42 -4.34 -11.76
C ASP A 61 4.36 -3.44 -10.51
N LEU A 62 3.32 -3.58 -9.68
CA LEU A 62 3.23 -2.91 -8.38
C LEU A 62 4.30 -3.42 -7.41
N ARG A 63 4.45 -4.74 -7.28
CA ARG A 63 5.46 -5.36 -6.39
C ARG A 63 6.89 -4.97 -6.78
N SER A 64 7.18 -4.85 -8.07
CA SER A 64 8.53 -4.47 -8.53
C SER A 64 8.79 -2.96 -8.51
N GLY A 65 7.79 -2.14 -8.14
CA GLY A 65 7.89 -0.68 -8.20
C GLY A 65 7.98 -0.14 -9.63
N LYS A 66 7.55 -0.92 -10.65
CA LYS A 66 7.52 -0.47 -12.05
C LYS A 66 6.29 0.40 -12.32
N GLN A 67 5.20 0.13 -11.62
CA GLN A 67 3.98 0.92 -11.65
C GLN A 67 3.86 1.67 -10.31
N HIS A 68 3.80 3.00 -10.37
CA HIS A 68 3.66 3.86 -9.19
C HIS A 68 2.22 4.37 -9.00
N ASP A 69 1.43 4.37 -10.07
CA ASP A 69 0.03 4.76 -10.04
C ASP A 69 -0.87 3.54 -9.78
N ILE A 70 -1.59 3.55 -8.66
CA ILE A 70 -2.56 2.50 -8.33
C ILE A 70 -3.98 3.04 -8.37
N LYS A 71 -4.88 2.31 -9.05
CA LYS A 71 -6.31 2.59 -8.95
C LYS A 71 -6.76 2.34 -7.51
N VAL A 72 -7.52 3.26 -6.93
CA VAL A 72 -8.04 3.13 -5.56
C VAL A 72 -8.80 1.82 -5.35
N SER A 73 -9.54 1.33 -6.36
CA SER A 73 -10.19 0.01 -6.33
C SER A 73 -9.21 -1.14 -6.12
N ASN A 74 -8.06 -1.10 -6.80
CA ASN A 74 -7.04 -2.15 -6.69
C ASN A 74 -6.34 -2.10 -5.34
N LEU A 75 -6.06 -0.89 -4.83
CA LEU A 75 -5.52 -0.72 -3.48
C LEU A 75 -6.43 -1.36 -2.43
N ILE A 76 -7.74 -1.11 -2.51
CA ILE A 76 -8.73 -1.65 -1.58
C ILE A 76 -8.80 -3.17 -1.68
N LYS A 77 -8.86 -3.72 -2.90
CA LYS A 77 -8.82 -5.17 -3.16
C LYS A 77 -7.58 -5.84 -2.56
N ILE A 78 -6.40 -5.26 -2.78
CA ILE A 78 -5.13 -5.78 -2.25
C ILE A 78 -5.12 -5.68 -0.72
N ALA A 79 -5.55 -4.55 -0.15
CA ALA A 79 -5.63 -4.38 1.30
C ALA A 79 -6.54 -5.45 1.94
N HIS A 80 -7.72 -5.68 1.36
CA HIS A 80 -8.66 -6.70 1.85
C HIS A 80 -8.11 -8.12 1.70
N ALA A 81 -7.43 -8.44 0.60
CA ALA A 81 -6.78 -9.72 0.40
C ALA A 81 -5.70 -10.01 1.47
N PHE A 82 -5.11 -8.96 2.03
CA PHE A 82 -4.16 -9.02 3.16
C PHE A 82 -4.83 -8.84 4.53
N GLY A 83 -6.16 -8.84 4.62
CA GLY A 83 -6.88 -8.71 5.90
C GLY A 83 -6.90 -7.29 6.50
N TYR A 84 -6.53 -6.27 5.73
CA TYR A 84 -6.64 -4.87 6.14
C TYR A 84 -7.97 -4.27 5.72
N GLU A 85 -8.42 -3.28 6.50
CA GLU A 85 -9.56 -2.41 6.16
C GLU A 85 -9.05 -1.06 5.67
N VAL A 86 -9.68 -0.50 4.63
CA VAL A 86 -9.35 0.86 4.16
C VAL A 86 -10.33 1.88 4.75
N ILE A 87 -9.81 2.77 5.60
CA ILE A 87 -10.61 3.73 6.36
C ILE A 87 -10.18 5.16 6.03
N LEU A 88 -11.11 6.03 5.63
CA LEU A 88 -10.92 7.47 5.70
C LEU A 88 -11.25 7.96 7.09
N GLN A 89 -10.25 8.54 7.77
CA GLN A 89 -10.42 9.12 9.09
C GLN A 89 -10.33 10.65 9.04
N LYS A 90 -11.31 11.33 9.63
CA LYS A 90 -11.29 12.79 9.87
C LYS A 90 -11.65 13.07 11.33
N GLY A 91 -10.63 13.31 12.16
CA GLY A 91 -10.80 13.36 13.61
C GLY A 91 -11.30 12.03 14.14
N GLU A 92 -12.45 12.03 14.81
CA GLU A 92 -13.12 10.82 15.30
C GLU A 92 -13.98 10.12 14.23
N LYS A 93 -14.33 10.82 13.14
CA LYS A 93 -15.16 10.26 12.08
C LYS A 93 -14.36 9.25 11.25
N ARG A 94 -14.94 8.05 11.05
CA ARG A 94 -14.38 6.98 10.21
C ARG A 94 -15.36 6.60 9.11
N LEU A 95 -14.88 6.53 7.87
CA LEU A 95 -15.61 6.01 6.71
C LEU A 95 -14.85 4.79 6.21
N MET A 96 -15.49 3.64 6.18
CA MET A 96 -14.89 2.41 5.68
C MET A 96 -15.25 2.25 4.21
N PHE A 97 -14.27 1.92 3.38
CA PHE A 97 -14.54 1.50 2.01
C PHE A 97 -14.84 0.00 2.00
N GLN A 98 -15.90 -0.38 1.30
CA GLN A 98 -16.23 -1.77 1.06
C GLN A 98 -16.42 -2.01 -0.44
N GLU A 99 -16.23 -3.26 -0.85
CA GLU A 99 -16.67 -3.69 -2.16
C GLU A 99 -18.16 -4.02 -2.11
N GLY A 100 -18.94 -3.40 -2.99
CA GLY A 100 -20.34 -3.70 -3.17
C GLY A 100 -20.57 -4.42 -4.50
N THR A 101 -21.19 -5.59 -4.46
CA THR A 101 -21.76 -6.22 -5.65
C THR A 101 -23.19 -5.73 -5.86
N LYS A 102 -23.42 -4.82 -6.80
CA LYS A 102 -24.77 -4.59 -7.35
C LYS A 102 -24.74 -4.86 -8.85
N ALA A 103 -25.55 -5.83 -9.29
CA ALA A 103 -25.86 -6.19 -10.67
C ALA A 103 -24.68 -6.04 -11.66
N ALA A 104 -23.88 -7.10 -11.78
CA ALA A 104 -22.88 -7.32 -12.84
C ALA A 104 -21.73 -6.30 -12.96
N LYS A 105 -21.54 -5.38 -12.01
CA LYS A 105 -20.33 -4.53 -11.91
C LYS A 105 -19.86 -4.39 -10.47
N HIS A 106 -18.55 -4.58 -10.23
CA HIS A 106 -17.91 -4.24 -8.95
C HIS A 106 -18.00 -2.72 -8.76
N HIS A 107 -18.69 -2.28 -7.71
CA HIS A 107 -18.75 -0.86 -7.34
C HIS A 107 -18.17 -0.67 -5.96
N LEU A 108 -17.40 0.41 -5.78
CA LEU A 108 -16.93 0.83 -4.47
C LEU A 108 -18.10 1.42 -3.69
N SER A 109 -18.46 0.78 -2.58
CA SER A 109 -19.43 1.33 -1.63
C SER A 109 -18.67 1.99 -0.46
N VAL A 110 -19.19 3.12 0.00
CA VAL A 110 -18.71 3.76 1.22
C VAL A 110 -19.72 3.46 2.31
N ILE A 111 -19.28 2.81 3.37
CA ILE A 111 -20.09 2.59 4.58
C ILE A 111 -19.60 3.54 5.66
N ALA A 112 -20.47 4.44 6.08
CA ALA A 112 -20.22 5.30 7.22
C ALA A 112 -20.62 4.55 8.50
N HIS A 113 -19.65 4.27 9.37
CA HIS A 113 -19.92 3.87 10.74
C HIS A 113 -19.89 5.12 11.62
N ALA A 114 -21.01 5.40 12.29
CA ALA A 114 -21.03 6.33 13.40
C ALA A 114 -20.73 5.52 14.66
N CYS A 115 -19.63 5.85 15.35
CA CYS A 115 -19.41 5.45 16.74
C CYS A 115 -19.85 6.61 17.62
#